data_AF-A0A2V8Q112-F1
#
_entry.id   AF-A0A2V8Q112-F1
#
_cell.length_a   1.000
_cell.length_b   1.000
_cell.length_c   1.000
_cell.angle_alpha   90.00
_cell.angle_beta   90.00
_cell.angle_gamma   90.00
#
_symmetry.space_group_name_H-M   'P 1'
#
loop_
_entity.id
_entity.type
_entity.pdbx_description
1 polymer ?
#
loop_
_entity_poly.entity_id
_entity_poly.type
_entity_poly.pdbx_seq_one_letter_code
_entity_poly.pdbx_strand_id
1 'polypeptide(L)'
;MSQLLLDEPPEVVEVEPIRLCPTCKHPAPDKFCSACGEQILIRPDYSFRGFLFETINVFTSLESNIFRSFSLLVKKPGLLSVEYFKGRRKLYLKPLQLFIFCNVIFFVVQAFTGFNALRTPLWVHLNRLPHSALARQMVVAALTNSGLTYKQYELRFNGAIETQAKTLVFLMIPMLALALKLIYLRKKEYFVKHLVFSTHFYSFYLLMVAGVYLLVRLSINIFRASSEYFNDVGMTAIVLSCSFVYLILGVRRAYESSWLMSAVRSLGLIVVVMIAIQLFRAILFFTTFYTVRFGGE
;
A
#
# COMPACT_ATOMS: atom_id res chain seq x y z
N MET A 1 -57.86 35.11 -58.48
CA MET A 1 -57.26 33.76 -58.33
C MET A 1 -56.33 33.79 -57.14
N SER A 2 -56.83 33.26 -56.03
CA SER A 2 -56.22 33.15 -54.71
C SER A 2 -55.05 32.16 -54.74
N GLN A 3 -53.82 32.63 -54.47
CA GLN A 3 -52.69 31.76 -54.15
C GLN A 3 -52.85 31.27 -52.71
N LEU A 4 -53.29 30.02 -52.55
CA LEU A 4 -53.15 29.27 -51.30
C LEU A 4 -51.65 28.97 -51.09
N LEU A 5 -50.99 29.74 -50.25
CA LEU A 5 -49.75 29.32 -49.60
C LEU A 5 -50.16 28.45 -48.41
N LEU A 6 -49.93 27.15 -48.53
CA LEU A 6 -49.97 26.23 -47.41
C LEU A 6 -48.67 26.43 -46.63
N ASP A 7 -48.76 27.12 -45.49
CA ASP A 7 -47.68 27.18 -44.51
C ASP A 7 -47.42 25.77 -43.95
N GLU A 8 -46.20 25.27 -44.10
CA GLU A 8 -45.74 24.05 -43.42
C GLU A 8 -45.79 24.28 -41.90
N PRO A 9 -46.29 23.32 -41.10
CA PRO A 9 -46.35 23.49 -39.66
C PRO A 9 -44.92 23.55 -39.08
N PRO A 10 -44.68 24.41 -38.06
CA PRO A 10 -43.35 24.57 -37.48
C PRO A 10 -42.86 23.26 -36.85
N GLU A 11 -41.61 22.90 -37.16
CA GLU A 11 -40.89 21.76 -36.63
C GLU A 11 -40.82 21.86 -35.09
N VAL A 12 -41.50 20.93 -34.41
CA VAL A 12 -41.54 20.88 -32.94
C VAL A 12 -40.17 20.42 -32.45
N VAL A 13 -39.30 21.35 -32.06
CA VAL A 13 -38.06 21.03 -31.36
C VAL A 13 -38.42 20.53 -29.96
N GLU A 14 -38.34 19.22 -29.74
CA GLU A 14 -38.43 18.62 -28.41
C GLU A 14 -37.30 19.16 -27.52
N VAL A 15 -37.60 20.16 -26.71
CA VAL A 15 -36.67 20.66 -25.69
C VAL A 15 -36.60 19.60 -24.59
N GLU A 16 -35.48 18.85 -24.51
CA GLU A 16 -35.23 17.96 -23.39
C GLU A 16 -35.37 18.73 -22.06
N PRO A 17 -36.10 18.21 -21.07
CA PRO A 17 -36.37 18.95 -19.84
C PRO A 17 -35.07 19.27 -19.11
N ILE A 18 -34.90 20.55 -18.72
CA ILE A 18 -33.75 21.02 -17.93
C ILE A 18 -33.76 20.28 -16.59
N ARG A 19 -32.87 19.30 -16.45
CA ARG A 19 -32.73 18.51 -15.22
C ARG A 19 -31.99 19.33 -14.17
N LEU A 20 -32.58 19.42 -12.97
CA LEU A 20 -31.96 20.07 -11.81
C LEU A 20 -31.28 19.02 -10.93
N CYS A 21 -30.11 19.36 -10.40
CA CYS A 21 -29.42 18.51 -9.44
C CYS A 21 -30.25 18.37 -8.14
N PRO A 22 -30.43 17.15 -7.60
CA PRO A 22 -31.19 16.94 -6.37
C PRO A 22 -30.54 17.60 -5.15
N THR A 23 -29.20 17.71 -5.14
CA THR A 23 -28.43 18.24 -4.00
C THR A 23 -28.34 19.76 -4.03
N CYS A 24 -27.89 20.36 -5.14
CA CYS A 24 -27.63 21.81 -5.21
C CYS A 24 -28.59 22.60 -6.10
N LYS A 25 -29.56 21.94 -6.74
CA LYS A 25 -30.53 22.52 -7.67
C LYS A 25 -29.91 23.27 -8.87
N HIS A 26 -28.62 23.07 -9.14
CA HIS A 26 -27.99 23.58 -10.35
C HIS A 26 -28.47 22.80 -11.58
N PRO A 27 -28.70 23.43 -12.74
CA PRO A 27 -28.96 22.73 -13.99
C PRO A 27 -27.83 21.74 -14.29
N ALA A 28 -28.16 20.46 -14.41
CA ALA A 28 -27.22 19.38 -14.59
C ALA A 28 -27.70 18.50 -15.77
N PRO A 29 -27.33 18.86 -17.02
CA PRO A 29 -27.64 18.05 -18.20
C PRO A 29 -26.82 16.75 -18.24
N ASP A 30 -25.66 16.74 -17.59
CA ASP A 30 -24.73 15.61 -17.55
C ASP A 30 -25.04 14.61 -16.42
N LYS A 31 -24.43 13.42 -16.52
CA LYS A 31 -24.49 12.38 -15.47
C LYS A 31 -23.94 12.85 -14.11
N PHE A 32 -23.12 13.90 -14.07
CA PHE A 32 -22.60 14.47 -12.83
C PHE A 32 -22.82 15.98 -12.81
N CYS A 33 -23.24 16.52 -11.66
CA CYS A 33 -23.43 17.95 -11.49
C CYS A 33 -22.09 18.69 -11.49
N SER A 34 -21.96 19.70 -12.33
CA SER A 34 -20.77 20.56 -12.43
C SER A 34 -20.51 21.41 -11.18
N ALA A 35 -21.55 21.72 -10.39
CA ALA A 35 -21.46 22.58 -9.21
C ALA A 35 -21.08 21.83 -7.93
N CYS A 36 -21.69 20.65 -7.68
CA CYS A 36 -21.47 19.89 -6.44
C CYS A 36 -20.88 18.48 -6.64
N GLY A 37 -20.78 18.00 -7.88
CA GLY A 37 -20.26 16.66 -8.19
C GLY A 37 -21.25 15.51 -8.00
N GLU A 38 -22.51 15.78 -7.65
CA GLU A 38 -23.56 14.77 -7.46
C GLU A 38 -23.82 13.96 -8.74
N GLN A 39 -23.96 12.63 -8.63
CA GLN A 39 -24.33 11.80 -9.77
C GLN A 39 -25.84 11.87 -10.02
N ILE A 40 -26.25 12.35 -11.19
CA ILE A 40 -27.66 12.46 -11.57
C ILE A 40 -28.14 11.09 -12.09
N LEU A 41 -28.99 10.43 -11.30
CA LEU A 41 -29.62 9.16 -11.67
C LEU A 41 -30.87 9.44 -12.50
N ILE A 42 -30.82 9.11 -13.79
CA ILE A 42 -31.92 9.36 -14.75
C ILE A 42 -33.11 8.42 -14.50
N ARG A 43 -32.85 7.23 -13.96
CA ARG A 43 -33.85 6.29 -13.45
C ARG A 43 -33.25 5.55 -12.24
N PRO A 44 -33.50 5.99 -11.01
CA PRO A 44 -33.02 5.25 -9.85
C PRO A 44 -33.78 3.93 -9.76
N ASP A 45 -33.07 2.83 -9.99
CA ASP A 45 -33.62 1.49 -9.79
C ASP A 45 -33.43 1.12 -8.31
N TYR A 46 -34.49 1.34 -7.51
CA TYR A 46 -34.50 1.02 -6.09
C TYR A 46 -34.68 -0.48 -5.80
N SER A 47 -34.66 -1.34 -6.83
CA SER A 47 -34.70 -2.78 -6.61
C SER A 47 -33.41 -3.27 -5.97
N PHE A 48 -33.51 -4.32 -5.14
CA PHE A 48 -32.34 -4.98 -4.55
C PHE A 48 -31.35 -5.45 -5.64
N ARG A 49 -31.85 -5.84 -6.82
CA ARG A 49 -31.03 -6.19 -7.98
C ARG A 49 -30.35 -4.98 -8.61
N GLY A 50 -31.04 -3.85 -8.75
CA GLY A 50 -30.47 -2.59 -9.22
C GLY A 50 -29.36 -2.08 -8.30
N PHE A 51 -29.61 -2.07 -6.98
CA PHE A 51 -28.61 -1.73 -5.97
C PHE A 51 -27.39 -2.67 -5.99
N LEU A 52 -27.62 -3.98 -6.11
CA LEU A 52 -26.53 -4.97 -6.19
C LEU A 52 -25.73 -4.80 -7.48
N PHE A 53 -26.38 -4.56 -8.62
CA PHE A 53 -25.72 -4.33 -9.90
C PHE A 53 -24.96 -3.00 -9.94
N GLU A 54 -25.47 -1.95 -9.29
CA GLU A 54 -24.77 -0.67 -9.13
C GLU A 54 -23.55 -0.83 -8.21
N THR A 55 -23.67 -1.56 -7.11
CA THR A 55 -22.56 -1.91 -6.22
C THR A 55 -21.51 -2.77 -6.93
N ILE A 56 -21.95 -3.77 -7.70
CA ILE A 56 -21.08 -4.64 -8.50
C ILE A 56 -20.40 -3.81 -9.59
N ASN A 57 -21.08 -2.92 -10.31
CA ASN A 57 -20.46 -2.07 -11.34
C ASN A 57 -19.43 -1.08 -10.77
N VAL A 58 -19.65 -0.56 -9.56
CA VAL A 58 -18.64 0.22 -8.85
C VAL A 58 -17.42 -0.66 -8.54
N PHE A 59 -17.62 -1.90 -8.10
CA PHE A 59 -16.54 -2.87 -7.89
C PHE A 59 -15.85 -3.33 -9.19
N THR A 60 -16.58 -3.61 -10.27
CA THR A 60 -16.02 -4.07 -11.56
C THR A 60 -15.32 -2.92 -12.31
N SER A 61 -15.76 -1.67 -12.15
CA SER A 61 -15.00 -0.50 -12.64
C SER A 61 -13.72 -0.23 -11.82
N LEU A 62 -13.68 -0.67 -10.55
CA LEU A 62 -12.46 -0.74 -9.75
C LEU A 62 -11.52 -1.86 -10.26
N GLU A 63 -12.04 -3.00 -10.72
CA GLU A 63 -11.23 -4.17 -11.11
C GLU A 63 -10.20 -3.89 -12.22
N SER A 64 -10.58 -3.23 -13.33
CA SER A 64 -9.63 -2.97 -14.43
C SER A 64 -8.47 -2.05 -14.03
N ASN A 65 -8.74 -1.06 -13.18
CA ASN A 65 -7.74 -0.13 -12.67
C ASN A 65 -6.83 -0.78 -11.62
N ILE A 66 -7.37 -1.70 -10.82
CA ILE A 66 -6.61 -2.51 -9.85
C ILE A 66 -5.57 -3.33 -10.60
N PHE A 67 -5.97 -4.25 -11.49
CA PHE A 67 -5.04 -5.13 -12.20
C PHE A 67 -4.01 -4.35 -13.02
N ARG A 68 -4.44 -3.26 -13.68
CA ARG A 68 -3.53 -2.37 -14.41
C ARG A 68 -2.50 -1.74 -13.48
N SER A 69 -2.91 -1.24 -12.32
CA SER A 69 -2.01 -0.65 -11.33
C SER A 69 -1.03 -1.68 -10.77
N PHE A 70 -1.51 -2.85 -10.35
CA PHE A 70 -0.67 -3.94 -9.85
C PHE A 70 0.36 -4.40 -10.88
N SER A 71 -0.08 -4.65 -12.12
CA SER A 71 0.80 -5.05 -13.21
C SER A 71 1.86 -3.98 -13.50
N LEU A 72 1.47 -2.69 -13.50
CA LEU A 72 2.40 -1.59 -13.73
C LEU A 72 3.40 -1.41 -12.57
N LEU A 73 2.94 -1.60 -11.33
CA LEU A 73 3.75 -1.52 -10.12
C LEU A 73 4.90 -2.51 -10.14
N VAL A 74 4.62 -3.76 -10.53
CA VAL A 74 5.60 -4.86 -10.57
C VAL A 74 6.47 -4.79 -11.82
N LYS A 75 5.88 -4.63 -13.01
CA LYS A 75 6.60 -4.75 -14.29
C LYS A 75 7.36 -3.49 -14.70
N LYS A 76 6.93 -2.30 -14.26
CA LYS A 76 7.50 -1.02 -14.69
C LYS A 76 7.79 -0.10 -13.49
N PRO A 77 8.92 -0.33 -12.77
CA PRO A 77 9.27 0.40 -11.54
C PRO A 77 9.22 1.93 -11.69
N GLY A 78 8.49 2.63 -10.82
CA GLY A 78 8.37 4.09 -10.84
C GLY A 78 7.50 4.69 -11.96
N LEU A 79 6.96 3.89 -12.89
CA LEU A 79 6.08 4.43 -13.94
C LEU A 79 4.76 4.95 -13.35
N LEU A 80 4.14 4.24 -12.40
CA LEU A 80 2.95 4.74 -11.69
C LEU A 80 3.17 6.11 -11.04
N SER A 81 4.35 6.32 -10.45
CA SER A 81 4.71 7.61 -9.85
C SER A 81 4.78 8.71 -10.91
N VAL A 82 5.41 8.43 -12.05
CA VAL A 82 5.47 9.39 -13.18
C VAL A 82 4.07 9.71 -13.72
N GLU A 83 3.23 8.70 -13.93
CA GLU A 83 1.85 8.88 -14.39
C GLU A 83 1.03 9.75 -13.43
N TYR A 84 1.21 9.53 -12.11
CA TYR A 84 0.60 10.36 -11.08
C TYR A 84 1.10 11.81 -11.10
N PHE A 85 2.41 12.02 -11.28
CA PHE A 85 3.02 13.36 -11.37
C PHE A 85 2.54 14.12 -12.61
N LYS A 86 2.29 13.40 -13.72
CA LYS A 86 1.71 13.94 -14.96
C LYS A 86 0.20 14.22 -14.86
N GLY A 87 -0.45 13.92 -13.73
CA GLY A 87 -1.87 14.20 -13.51
C GLY A 87 -2.82 13.13 -14.05
N ARG A 88 -2.33 12.01 -14.61
CA ARG A 88 -3.17 10.92 -15.13
C ARG A 88 -3.66 10.02 -14.00
N ARG A 89 -4.58 10.53 -13.18
CA ARG A 89 -5.01 9.93 -11.90
C ARG A 89 -6.27 9.05 -11.96
N LYS A 90 -7.02 9.06 -13.06
CA LYS A 90 -8.28 8.28 -13.20
C LYS A 90 -8.07 6.82 -13.64
N LEU A 91 -6.95 6.54 -14.31
CA LEU A 91 -6.63 5.23 -14.90
C LEU A 91 -5.94 4.26 -13.93
N TYR A 92 -5.58 4.74 -12.74
CA TYR A 92 -4.79 4.01 -11.76
C TYR A 92 -5.37 4.23 -10.37
N LEU A 93 -5.13 3.27 -9.48
CA LEU A 93 -5.47 3.44 -8.08
C LEU A 93 -4.70 4.61 -7.47
N LYS A 94 -5.35 5.33 -6.54
CA LYS A 94 -4.64 6.34 -5.76
C LYS A 94 -3.52 5.66 -4.96
N PRO A 95 -2.37 6.31 -4.74
CA PRO A 95 -1.21 5.68 -4.12
C PRO A 95 -1.52 4.99 -2.78
N LEU A 96 -2.27 5.68 -1.90
CA LEU A 96 -2.66 5.14 -0.60
C LEU A 96 -3.61 3.94 -0.73
N GLN A 97 -4.57 3.99 -1.65
CA GLN A 97 -5.48 2.86 -1.92
C GLN A 97 -4.69 1.65 -2.39
N LEU A 98 -3.75 1.84 -3.34
CA LEU A 98 -2.89 0.77 -3.83
C LEU A 98 -2.06 0.14 -2.70
N PHE A 99 -1.50 0.96 -1.80
CA PHE A 99 -0.78 0.47 -0.63
C PHE A 99 -1.66 -0.37 0.29
N ILE A 100 -2.87 0.09 0.61
CA ILE A 100 -3.81 -0.66 1.44
C ILE A 100 -4.14 -2.00 0.79
N PHE A 101 -4.45 -2.03 -0.52
CA PHE A 101 -4.68 -3.28 -1.23
C PHE A 101 -3.47 -4.23 -1.18
N CYS A 102 -2.26 -3.72 -1.41
CA CYS A 102 -1.04 -4.52 -1.33
C CYS A 102 -0.78 -5.04 0.09
N ASN A 103 -1.12 -4.25 1.11
CA ASN A 103 -0.98 -4.61 2.51
C ASN A 103 -1.98 -5.70 2.91
N VAL A 104 -3.24 -5.62 2.46
CA VAL A 104 -4.23 -6.69 2.63
C VAL A 104 -3.74 -7.98 1.98
N ILE A 105 -3.29 -7.93 0.71
CA ILE A 105 -2.74 -9.10 0.01
C ILE A 105 -1.55 -9.70 0.78
N PHE A 106 -0.63 -8.85 1.25
CA PHE A 106 0.51 -9.29 2.04
C PHE A 106 0.09 -10.05 3.30
N PHE A 107 -0.88 -9.55 4.07
CA PHE A 107 -1.33 -10.21 5.29
C PHE A 107 -2.11 -11.50 5.01
N VAL A 108 -2.87 -11.55 3.92
CA VAL A 108 -3.54 -12.77 3.46
C VAL A 108 -2.50 -13.85 3.11
N VAL A 109 -1.50 -13.52 2.30
CA VAL A 109 -0.41 -14.45 1.95
C VAL A 109 0.38 -14.86 3.18
N GLN A 110 0.64 -13.94 4.12
CA GLN A 110 1.28 -14.24 5.39
C GLN A 110 0.50 -15.28 6.19
N ALA A 111 -0.83 -15.15 6.28
CA ALA A 111 -1.68 -16.09 7.00
C ALA A 111 -1.64 -17.50 6.39
N PHE A 112 -1.58 -17.63 5.06
CA PHE A 112 -1.49 -18.93 4.40
C PHE A 112 -0.10 -19.57 4.45
N THR A 113 0.95 -18.75 4.45
CA THR A 113 2.34 -19.26 4.40
C THR A 113 2.93 -19.52 5.77
N GLY A 114 2.42 -18.87 6.83
CA GLY A 114 2.91 -19.01 8.20
C GLY A 114 4.23 -18.27 8.47
N PHE A 115 4.72 -17.48 7.51
CA PHE A 115 6.00 -16.76 7.65
C PHE A 115 5.85 -15.46 8.44
N ASN A 116 6.86 -15.15 9.24
CA ASN A 116 6.83 -14.06 10.22
C ASN A 116 7.57 -12.79 9.75
N ALA A 117 7.44 -12.44 8.47
CA ALA A 117 8.20 -11.35 7.85
C ALA A 117 8.11 -10.00 8.59
N LEU A 118 6.90 -9.64 9.05
CA LEU A 118 6.66 -8.41 9.83
C LEU A 118 6.40 -8.67 11.32
N ARG A 119 6.17 -9.94 11.71
CA ARG A 119 5.94 -10.36 13.09
C ARG A 119 7.25 -10.90 13.66
N THR A 120 8.11 -10.03 14.15
CA THR A 120 9.42 -10.51 14.62
C THR A 120 9.26 -11.20 15.98
N PRO A 121 9.51 -12.52 16.11
CA PRO A 121 9.23 -13.22 17.37
C PRO A 121 10.18 -12.75 18.48
N LEU A 122 9.76 -12.92 19.73
CA LEU A 122 10.52 -12.49 20.91
C LEU A 122 11.99 -12.94 20.86
N TRP A 123 12.25 -14.21 20.55
CA TRP A 123 13.61 -14.73 20.47
C TRP A 123 14.50 -13.94 19.50
N VAL A 124 13.97 -13.49 18.36
CA VAL A 124 14.74 -12.68 17.40
C VAL A 124 15.07 -11.31 17.98
N HIS A 125 14.12 -10.68 18.69
CA HIS A 125 14.37 -9.43 19.41
C HIS A 125 15.46 -9.57 20.46
N LEU A 126 15.52 -10.71 21.16
CA LEU A 126 16.49 -10.96 22.23
C LEU A 126 17.89 -11.34 21.74
N ASN A 127 18.04 -11.81 20.49
CA ASN A 127 19.30 -12.44 20.06
C ASN A 127 19.90 -11.90 18.75
N ARG A 128 19.10 -11.35 17.84
CA ARG A 128 19.55 -11.06 16.46
C ARG A 128 19.47 -9.58 16.07
N LEU A 129 18.82 -8.75 16.88
CA LEU A 129 18.59 -7.34 16.56
C LEU A 129 19.55 -6.40 17.30
N PRO A 130 19.77 -5.18 16.78
CA PRO A 130 20.63 -4.19 17.43
C PRO A 130 20.22 -3.86 18.88
N HIS A 131 18.91 -3.86 19.17
CA HIS A 131 18.39 -3.58 20.51
C HIS A 131 18.31 -4.79 21.45
N SER A 132 18.94 -5.92 21.07
CA SER A 132 18.85 -7.19 21.81
C SER A 132 19.38 -7.14 23.24
N ALA A 133 20.44 -6.36 23.50
CA ALA A 133 20.99 -6.20 24.85
C ALA A 133 19.96 -5.56 25.79
N LEU A 134 19.36 -4.44 25.37
CA LEU A 134 18.30 -3.75 26.11
C LEU A 134 17.05 -4.62 26.24
N ALA A 135 16.64 -5.27 25.16
CA ALA A 135 15.47 -6.16 25.16
C ALA A 135 15.62 -7.30 26.19
N ARG A 136 16.80 -7.93 26.27
CA ARG A 136 17.09 -8.97 27.27
C ARG A 136 16.97 -8.44 28.69
N GLN A 137 17.56 -7.29 28.99
CA GLN A 137 17.46 -6.69 30.32
C GLN A 137 16.01 -6.40 30.71
N MET A 138 15.23 -5.82 29.80
CA MET A 138 13.82 -5.50 30.03
C MET A 138 12.96 -6.75 30.26
N VAL A 139 13.16 -7.81 29.46
CA VAL A 139 12.40 -9.05 29.61
C VAL A 139 12.79 -9.80 30.87
N VAL A 140 14.08 -9.88 31.24
CA VAL A 140 14.51 -10.49 32.51
C VAL A 140 13.91 -9.76 33.71
N ALA A 141 13.91 -8.43 33.68
CA ALA A 141 13.26 -7.60 34.70
C ALA A 141 11.73 -7.81 34.73
N ALA A 142 11.09 -8.06 33.59
CA ALA A 142 9.65 -8.33 33.54
C ALA A 142 9.32 -9.73 34.11
N LEU A 143 10.12 -10.75 33.79
CA LEU A 143 9.92 -12.12 34.27
C LEU A 143 10.06 -12.22 35.80
N THR A 144 11.07 -11.56 36.36
CA THR A 144 11.30 -11.51 37.83
C THR A 144 10.15 -10.86 38.58
N ASN A 145 9.54 -9.81 38.02
CA ASN A 145 8.43 -9.09 38.67
C ASN A 145 7.05 -9.74 38.46
N SER A 146 6.86 -10.52 37.39
CA SER A 146 5.57 -11.10 37.03
C SER A 146 5.38 -12.56 37.46
N GLY A 147 6.47 -13.26 37.83
CA GLY A 147 6.44 -14.69 38.12
C GLY A 147 6.16 -15.58 36.91
N LEU A 148 6.07 -15.00 35.70
CA LEU A 148 5.85 -15.75 34.46
C LEU A 148 7.09 -16.57 34.08
N THR A 149 6.85 -17.77 33.55
CA THR A 149 7.91 -18.51 32.86
C THR A 149 8.23 -17.85 31.51
N TYR A 150 9.46 -18.02 31.01
CA TYR A 150 9.86 -17.52 29.68
C TYR A 150 8.87 -17.94 28.59
N LYS A 151 8.44 -19.21 28.58
CA LYS A 151 7.53 -19.75 27.57
C LYS A 151 6.13 -19.10 27.62
N GLN A 152 5.61 -18.81 28.81
CA GLN A 152 4.35 -18.09 28.96
C GLN A 152 4.46 -16.64 28.48
N TYR A 153 5.56 -15.97 28.81
CA TYR A 153 5.82 -14.60 28.36
C TYR A 153 5.98 -14.54 26.84
N GLU A 154 6.74 -15.46 26.25
CA GLU A 154 6.93 -15.58 24.80
C GLU A 154 5.60 -15.78 24.07
N LEU A 155 4.71 -16.64 24.58
CA LEU A 155 3.38 -16.85 24.00
C LEU A 155 2.54 -15.56 24.02
N ARG A 156 2.50 -14.86 25.17
CA ARG A 156 1.78 -13.58 25.30
C ARG A 156 2.36 -12.51 24.38
N PHE A 157 3.69 -12.40 24.32
CA PHE A 157 4.38 -11.44 23.47
C PHE A 157 4.14 -11.70 21.99
N ASN A 158 4.34 -12.94 21.53
CA ASN A 158 4.15 -13.30 20.13
C ASN A 158 2.67 -13.17 19.71
N GLY A 159 1.71 -13.40 20.61
CA GLY A 159 0.29 -13.15 20.36
C GLY A 159 -0.04 -11.65 20.23
N ALA A 160 0.50 -10.81 21.12
CA ALA A 160 0.27 -9.37 21.09
C ALA A 160 0.90 -8.69 19.85
N ILE A 161 2.01 -9.23 19.33
CA ILE A 161 2.71 -8.66 18.17
C ILE A 161 1.88 -8.69 16.87
N GLU A 162 0.95 -9.65 16.75
CA GLU A 162 0.17 -9.88 15.53
C GLU A 162 -0.75 -8.70 15.18
N THR A 163 -1.35 -8.06 16.19
CA THR A 163 -2.25 -6.93 15.99
C THR A 163 -1.49 -5.66 15.68
N GLN A 164 -0.35 -5.45 16.33
CA GLN A 164 0.45 -4.22 16.22
C GLN A 164 1.25 -4.14 14.91
N ALA A 165 1.72 -5.27 14.37
CA ALA A 165 2.53 -5.29 13.15
C ALA A 165 1.78 -4.74 11.92
N LYS A 166 0.44 -4.77 11.91
CA LYS A 166 -0.38 -4.32 10.77
C LYS A 166 -0.38 -2.81 10.58
N THR A 167 -0.35 -2.05 11.66
CA THR A 167 -0.49 -0.58 11.63
C THR A 167 0.85 0.13 11.46
N LEU A 168 1.95 -0.47 11.96
CA LEU A 168 3.25 0.19 12.00
C LEU A 168 3.97 0.27 10.64
N VAL A 169 3.52 -0.48 9.62
CA VAL A 169 4.13 -0.45 8.27
C VAL A 169 3.99 0.93 7.61
N PHE A 170 2.91 1.66 7.92
CA PHE A 170 2.67 3.00 7.39
C PHE A 170 3.76 4.00 7.78
N LEU A 171 4.46 3.77 8.90
CA LEU A 171 5.53 4.65 9.39
C LEU A 171 6.77 4.64 8.48
N MET A 172 6.98 3.56 7.72
CA MET A 172 8.13 3.45 6.82
C MET A 172 8.02 4.40 5.62
N ILE A 173 6.79 4.68 5.16
CA ILE A 173 6.51 5.55 4.01
C ILE A 173 7.04 6.99 4.21
N PRO A 174 6.66 7.72 5.28
CA PRO A 174 7.16 9.08 5.49
C PRO A 174 8.67 9.11 5.72
N MET A 175 9.28 8.07 6.31
CA MET A 175 10.73 8.01 6.50
C MET A 175 11.48 7.96 5.15
N LEU A 176 11.04 7.12 4.22
CA LEU A 176 11.62 7.09 2.87
C LEU A 176 11.32 8.36 2.08
N ALA A 177 10.12 8.93 2.24
CA ALA A 177 9.73 10.17 1.58
C ALA A 177 10.59 11.35 2.06
N LEU A 178 10.91 11.40 3.35
CA LEU A 178 11.81 12.38 3.93
C LEU A 178 13.24 12.20 3.41
N ALA A 179 13.75 10.98 3.35
CA ALA A 179 15.06 10.72 2.75
C ALA A 179 15.13 11.15 1.27
N LEU A 180 14.10 10.86 0.48
CA LEU A 180 14.00 11.36 -0.90
C LEU A 180 13.95 12.88 -0.95
N LYS A 181 13.20 13.53 -0.05
CA LYS A 181 13.17 14.99 0.05
C LYS A 181 14.55 15.56 0.34
N LEU A 182 15.31 14.94 1.25
CA LEU A 182 16.69 15.31 1.60
C LEU A 182 17.65 15.14 0.41
N ILE A 183 17.58 14.02 -0.32
CA ILE A 183 18.41 13.77 -1.50
C ILE A 183 18.11 14.76 -2.64
N TYR A 184 16.85 15.15 -2.80
CA TYR A 184 16.37 16.02 -3.87
C TYR A 184 16.04 17.45 -3.43
N LEU A 185 16.63 17.94 -2.31
CA LEU A 185 16.38 19.28 -1.78
C LEU A 185 16.56 20.38 -2.83
N ARG A 186 17.58 20.24 -3.67
CA ARG A 186 17.92 21.23 -4.73
C ARG A 186 16.88 21.31 -5.84
N LYS A 187 16.09 20.25 -6.09
CA LYS A 187 15.06 20.24 -7.14
C LYS A 187 13.76 20.98 -6.77
N LYS A 188 13.63 21.47 -5.52
CA LYS A 188 12.44 22.21 -5.00
C LYS A 188 11.10 21.50 -5.25
N GLU A 189 11.11 20.17 -5.32
CA GLU A 189 9.90 19.39 -5.55
C GLU A 189 9.01 19.32 -4.30
N TYR A 190 7.69 19.24 -4.51
CA TYR A 190 6.72 19.11 -3.42
C TYR A 190 6.89 17.78 -2.67
N PHE A 191 6.79 17.82 -1.34
CA PHE A 191 6.93 16.64 -0.48
C PHE A 191 5.99 15.49 -0.89
N VAL A 192 4.79 15.83 -1.34
CA VAL A 192 3.79 14.86 -1.84
C VAL A 192 4.34 14.00 -2.98
N LYS A 193 5.20 14.51 -3.87
CA LYS A 193 5.81 13.67 -4.93
C LYS A 193 6.67 12.55 -4.33
N HIS A 194 7.48 12.88 -3.33
CA HIS A 194 8.31 11.91 -2.61
C HIS A 194 7.46 10.92 -1.82
N LEU A 195 6.37 11.39 -1.22
CA LEU A 195 5.42 10.56 -0.50
C LEU A 195 4.78 9.52 -1.43
N VAL A 196 4.24 9.95 -2.58
CA VAL A 196 3.64 9.08 -3.59
C VAL A 196 4.62 8.03 -4.11
N PHE A 197 5.86 8.44 -4.42
CA PHE A 197 6.89 7.49 -4.85
C PHE A 197 7.20 6.45 -3.77
N SER A 198 7.31 6.90 -2.51
CA SER A 198 7.57 6.02 -1.37
C SER A 198 6.43 5.05 -1.13
N THR A 199 5.18 5.50 -1.27
CA THR A 199 4.00 4.65 -1.18
C THR A 199 4.06 3.55 -2.25
N HIS A 200 4.33 3.89 -3.52
CA HIS A 200 4.48 2.88 -4.58
C HIS A 200 5.64 1.91 -4.29
N PHE A 201 6.79 2.41 -3.83
CA PHE A 201 7.90 1.54 -3.45
C PHE A 201 7.51 0.53 -2.36
N TYR A 202 6.87 0.98 -1.28
CA TYR A 202 6.45 0.07 -0.21
C TYR A 202 5.31 -0.85 -0.61
N SER A 203 4.40 -0.43 -1.50
CA SER A 203 3.43 -1.33 -2.12
C SER A 203 4.13 -2.47 -2.87
N PHE A 204 5.13 -2.15 -3.69
CA PHE A 204 5.92 -3.16 -4.38
C PHE A 204 6.70 -4.06 -3.40
N TYR A 205 7.35 -3.46 -2.39
CA TYR A 205 8.10 -4.19 -1.37
C TYR A 205 7.22 -5.24 -0.67
N LEU A 206 6.00 -4.88 -0.26
CA LEU A 206 5.07 -5.80 0.37
C LEU A 206 4.69 -6.97 -0.56
N LEU A 207 4.39 -6.69 -1.84
CA LEU A 207 4.07 -7.75 -2.80
C LEU A 207 5.26 -8.66 -3.09
N MET A 208 6.45 -8.08 -3.18
CA MET A 208 7.67 -8.83 -3.43
C MET A 208 7.97 -9.75 -2.24
N VAL A 209 7.90 -9.24 -1.01
CA VAL A 209 8.08 -10.06 0.21
C VAL A 209 7.03 -11.18 0.25
N ALA A 210 5.75 -10.86 0.02
CA ALA A 210 4.67 -11.86 -0.03
C ALA A 210 4.95 -12.94 -1.11
N GLY A 211 5.34 -12.53 -2.32
CA GLY A 211 5.64 -13.44 -3.41
C GLY A 211 6.83 -14.35 -3.11
N VAL A 212 7.90 -13.79 -2.52
CA VAL A 212 9.08 -14.55 -2.11
C VAL A 212 8.72 -15.63 -1.09
N TYR A 213 7.97 -15.29 -0.04
CA TYR A 213 7.56 -16.27 0.97
C TYR A 213 6.56 -17.30 0.44
N LEU A 214 5.68 -16.90 -0.49
CA LEU A 214 4.80 -17.83 -1.18
C LEU A 214 5.59 -18.84 -2.01
N LEU A 215 6.60 -18.39 -2.77
CA LEU A 215 7.46 -19.27 -3.56
C LEU A 215 8.24 -20.25 -2.68
N VAL A 216 8.76 -19.78 -1.54
CA VAL A 216 9.39 -20.68 -0.56
C VAL A 216 8.40 -21.74 -0.07
N ARG A 217 7.19 -21.34 0.37
CA ARG A 217 6.18 -22.28 0.85
C ARG A 217 5.80 -23.32 -0.22
N LEU A 218 5.59 -22.87 -1.46
CA LEU A 218 5.29 -23.76 -2.58
C LEU A 218 6.45 -24.71 -2.86
N SER A 219 7.69 -24.24 -2.78
CA SER A 219 8.85 -25.08 -3.03
C SER A 219 9.05 -26.20 -2.00
N ILE A 220 8.81 -25.90 -0.72
CA ILE A 220 8.81 -26.90 0.35
C ILE A 220 7.69 -27.92 0.13
N ASN A 221 6.48 -27.48 -0.21
CA ASN A 221 5.33 -28.37 -0.34
C ASN A 221 5.37 -29.23 -1.63
N ILE A 222 5.78 -28.65 -2.76
CA ILE A 222 5.77 -29.31 -4.07
C ILE A 222 7.03 -30.14 -4.29
N PHE A 223 8.20 -29.56 -4.05
CA PHE A 223 9.49 -30.19 -4.34
C PHE A 223 10.10 -30.89 -3.12
N ARG A 224 9.42 -30.87 -1.96
CA ARG A 224 9.95 -31.38 -0.68
C ARG A 224 11.33 -30.78 -0.35
N ALA A 225 11.55 -29.53 -0.76
CA ALA A 225 12.80 -28.84 -0.51
C ALA A 225 13.06 -28.74 1.01
N SER A 226 14.29 -29.01 1.44
CA SER A 226 14.67 -28.84 2.84
C SER A 226 14.48 -27.38 3.26
N SER A 227 13.88 -27.16 4.43
CA SER A 227 13.73 -25.82 5.02
C SER A 227 15.08 -25.14 5.29
N GLU A 228 16.16 -25.92 5.37
CA GLU A 228 17.52 -25.45 5.60
C GLU A 228 18.05 -24.56 4.46
N TYR A 229 17.55 -24.75 3.23
CA TYR A 229 17.90 -23.89 2.09
C TYR A 229 17.32 -22.47 2.22
N PHE A 230 16.29 -22.28 3.05
CA PHE A 230 15.58 -21.01 3.20
C PHE A 230 15.97 -20.33 4.50
N ASN A 231 17.20 -19.82 4.57
CA ASN A 231 17.65 -19.03 5.72
C ASN A 231 17.12 -17.59 5.66
N ASP A 232 16.77 -17.02 6.82
CA ASP A 232 16.24 -15.65 6.90
C ASP A 232 17.18 -14.61 6.29
N VAL A 233 18.50 -14.82 6.43
CA VAL A 233 19.55 -13.94 5.92
C VAL A 233 19.55 -13.91 4.39
N GLY A 234 19.50 -15.06 3.74
CA GLY A 234 19.47 -15.18 2.28
C GLY A 234 18.19 -14.61 1.68
N MET A 235 17.04 -14.90 2.29
CA MET A 235 15.76 -14.32 1.87
C MET A 235 15.76 -12.79 1.99
N THR A 236 16.33 -12.27 3.09
CA THR A 236 16.48 -10.82 3.29
C THR A 236 17.42 -10.21 2.25
N ALA A 237 18.54 -10.86 1.93
CA ALA A 237 19.49 -10.40 0.93
C ALA A 237 18.86 -10.35 -0.47
N ILE A 238 18.05 -11.34 -0.85
CA ILE A 238 17.30 -11.35 -2.11
C ILE A 238 16.32 -10.18 -2.16
N VAL A 239 15.51 -9.99 -1.10
CA VAL A 239 14.54 -8.89 -0.98
C VAL A 239 15.23 -7.53 -1.10
N LEU A 240 16.35 -7.32 -0.40
CA LEU A 240 17.09 -6.06 -0.48
C LEU A 240 17.73 -5.83 -1.86
N SER A 241 18.25 -6.88 -2.49
CA SER A 241 18.83 -6.81 -3.84
C SER A 241 17.78 -6.43 -4.88
N CYS A 242 16.61 -7.08 -4.85
CA CYS A 242 15.49 -6.74 -5.73
C CYS A 242 14.96 -5.32 -5.45
N SER A 243 14.89 -4.91 -4.18
CA SER A 243 14.52 -3.55 -3.80
C SER A 243 15.51 -2.51 -4.32
N PHE A 244 16.81 -2.83 -4.29
CA PHE A 244 17.86 -1.95 -4.80
C PHE A 244 17.70 -1.74 -6.32
N VAL A 245 17.51 -2.82 -7.08
CA VAL A 245 17.22 -2.75 -8.52
C VAL A 245 15.95 -1.94 -8.79
N TYR A 246 14.88 -2.19 -8.04
CA TYR A 246 13.63 -1.44 -8.17
C TYR A 246 13.83 0.06 -7.95
N LEU A 247 14.58 0.43 -6.91
CA LEU A 247 14.89 1.82 -6.60
C LEU A 247 15.73 2.47 -7.70
N ILE A 248 16.74 1.79 -8.26
CA ILE A 248 17.53 2.34 -9.38
C ILE A 248 16.61 2.68 -10.56
N LEU A 249 15.79 1.72 -10.99
CA LEU A 249 14.88 1.88 -12.12
C LEU A 249 13.81 2.95 -11.83
N GLY A 250 13.24 2.92 -10.62
CA GLY A 250 12.22 3.85 -10.18
C GLY A 250 12.72 5.28 -10.05
N VAL A 251 13.87 5.47 -9.41
CA VAL A 251 14.50 6.79 -9.22
C VAL A 251 14.91 7.39 -10.56
N ARG A 252 15.55 6.57 -11.42
CA ARG A 252 15.91 6.98 -12.78
C ARG A 252 14.70 7.50 -13.54
N ARG A 253 13.59 6.77 -13.49
CA ARG A 253 12.35 7.08 -14.22
C ARG A 253 11.58 8.26 -13.60
N ALA A 254 11.44 8.31 -12.28
CA ALA A 254 10.60 9.27 -11.58
C ALA A 254 11.26 10.63 -11.36
N TYR A 255 12.60 10.66 -11.24
CA TYR A 255 13.37 11.89 -10.99
C TYR A 255 14.33 12.23 -12.13
N GLU A 256 14.21 11.55 -13.28
CA GLU A 256 15.00 11.79 -14.50
C GLU A 256 16.51 11.85 -14.21
N SER A 257 16.98 10.88 -13.44
CA SER A 257 18.38 10.83 -12.98
C SER A 257 19.25 9.95 -13.90
N SER A 258 20.54 10.30 -14.04
CA SER A 258 21.49 9.44 -14.75
C SER A 258 21.65 8.08 -14.05
N TRP A 259 22.10 7.04 -14.75
CA TRP A 259 22.22 5.69 -14.19
C TRP A 259 23.13 5.65 -12.95
N LEU A 260 24.31 6.27 -13.02
CA LEU A 260 25.26 6.32 -11.91
C LEU A 260 24.66 7.03 -10.69
N MET A 261 24.07 8.20 -10.89
CA MET A 261 23.45 8.95 -9.78
C MET A 261 22.23 8.23 -9.22
N SER A 262 21.50 7.49 -10.05
CA SER A 262 20.39 6.65 -9.59
C SER A 262 20.90 5.49 -8.73
N ALA A 263 21.99 4.83 -9.11
CA ALA A 263 22.63 3.79 -8.31
C ALA A 263 23.12 4.32 -6.95
N VAL A 264 23.85 5.43 -6.94
CA VAL A 264 24.37 6.05 -5.70
C VAL A 264 23.23 6.48 -4.77
N ARG A 265 22.20 7.15 -5.29
CA ARG A 265 21.04 7.56 -4.49
C ARG A 265 20.25 6.35 -3.98
N SER A 266 20.03 5.34 -4.82
CA SER A 266 19.35 4.10 -4.42
C SER A 266 20.12 3.35 -3.34
N LEU A 267 21.46 3.41 -3.32
CA LEU A 267 22.26 2.80 -2.28
C LEU A 267 22.00 3.49 -0.94
N GLY A 268 22.00 4.83 -0.92
CA GLY A 268 21.62 5.61 0.25
C GLY A 268 20.18 5.33 0.70
N LEU A 269 19.24 5.20 -0.24
CA LEU A 269 17.85 4.86 0.06
C LEU A 269 17.71 3.44 0.63
N ILE A 270 18.48 2.46 0.17
CA ILE A 270 18.50 1.12 0.77
C ILE A 270 18.97 1.16 2.21
N VAL A 271 20.01 1.94 2.52
CA VAL A 271 20.45 2.15 3.91
C VAL A 271 19.32 2.73 4.75
N VAL A 272 18.60 3.73 4.23
CA VAL A 272 17.41 4.28 4.91
C VAL A 272 16.33 3.23 5.10
N VAL A 273 16.05 2.38 4.10
CA VAL A 273 15.08 1.28 4.22
C VAL A 273 15.51 0.29 5.31
N MET A 274 16.80 -0.05 5.40
CA MET A 274 17.30 -0.91 6.47
C MET A 274 17.11 -0.26 7.84
N ILE A 275 17.46 1.01 8.00
CA ILE A 275 17.24 1.76 9.25
C ILE A 275 15.73 1.79 9.58
N ALA A 276 14.87 2.02 8.59
CA ALA A 276 13.42 2.04 8.77
C ALA A 276 12.88 0.69 9.27
N ILE A 277 13.39 -0.42 8.73
CA ILE A 277 13.03 -1.78 9.18
C ILE A 277 13.48 -2.00 10.63
N GLN A 278 14.68 -1.55 11.00
CA GLN A 278 15.18 -1.72 12.37
C GLN A 278 14.43 -0.83 13.37
N LEU A 279 14.11 0.41 13.00
CA LEU A 279 13.26 1.28 13.80
C LEU A 279 11.85 0.71 13.95
N PHE A 280 11.24 0.21 12.86
CA PHE A 280 9.97 -0.49 12.91
C PHE A 280 10.01 -1.66 13.90
N ARG A 281 11.05 -2.51 13.83
CA ARG A 281 11.23 -3.66 14.74
C ARG A 281 11.45 -3.23 16.20
N ALA A 282 12.21 -2.17 16.42
CA ALA A 282 12.42 -1.63 17.76
C ALA A 282 11.12 -1.09 18.35
N ILE A 283 10.40 -0.24 17.60
CA ILE A 283 9.10 0.30 18.01
C ILE A 283 8.12 -0.83 18.30
N LEU A 284 8.00 -1.82 17.41
CA LEU A 284 7.14 -2.98 17.60
C LEU A 284 7.47 -3.74 18.90
N PHE A 285 8.76 -3.94 19.19
CA PHE A 285 9.19 -4.56 20.44
C PHE A 285 8.74 -3.74 21.66
N PHE A 286 9.02 -2.44 21.68
CA PHE A 286 8.69 -1.59 22.83
C PHE A 286 7.18 -1.49 23.04
N THR A 287 6.41 -1.27 21.98
CA THR A 287 4.94 -1.20 22.07
C THR A 287 4.37 -2.52 22.56
N THR A 288 4.86 -3.66 22.05
CA THR A 288 4.39 -4.99 22.47
C THR A 288 4.82 -5.31 23.90
N PHE A 289 6.05 -4.97 24.29
CA PHE A 289 6.55 -5.14 25.65
C PHE A 289 5.66 -4.42 26.67
N TYR A 290 5.33 -3.16 26.40
CA TYR A 290 4.47 -2.38 27.30
C TYR A 290 3.02 -2.89 27.31
N THR A 291 2.49 -3.33 26.17
CA THR A 291 1.17 -3.98 26.12
C THR A 291 1.14 -5.26 26.94
N VAL A 292 2.16 -6.12 26.87
CA VAL A 292 2.20 -7.37 27.66
C VAL A 292 2.45 -7.10 29.14
N ARG A 293 3.24 -6.08 29.46
CA ARG A 293 3.58 -5.71 30.85
C ARG A 293 2.37 -5.11 31.60
N PHE A 294 1.59 -4.26 30.93
CA PHE A 294 0.51 -3.49 31.56
C PHE A 294 -0.90 -3.94 31.17
N GLY A 295 -1.06 -4.65 30.06
CA GLY A 295 -2.37 -5.12 29.56
C GLY A 295 -2.80 -6.48 30.12
N GLY A 296 -2.29 -6.86 31.29
CA GLY A 296 -2.69 -8.06 32.02
C GLY A 296 -3.60 -7.72 33.19
N GLU A 297 -4.76 -7.14 32.89
CA GLU A 297 -5.95 -7.12 33.76
C GLU A 297 -7.07 -7.89 33.06
#